data_AF-A0A530BWW0-F1
#
_entry.id   AF-A0A530BWW0-F1
#
_cell.length_a   1.000
_cell.length_b   1.000
_cell.length_c   1.000
_cell.angle_alpha   90.00
_cell.angle_beta   90.00
_cell.angle_gamma   90.00
#
_symmetry.space_group_name_H-M   'P 1'
#
loop_
_entity.id
_entity.type
_entity.pdbx_description
1 polymer ?
#
loop_
_entity_poly.entity_id
_entity_poly.type
_entity_poly.pdbx_seq_one_letter_code
_entity_poly.pdbx_strand_id
1 'polypeptide(L)'
;MTVVASALADAGFSKAPIIKSELLQRDKPSSSSMAALRELAHAMVNSYAHEQLGMTQYPAELGLYLTLLRPFGLHKEIKAGMFDFSEPDDSREGASLRPAWEVIDLAGEKPLDAVYAEWARPPYGIKAGVMPVLALAYMLAKRESVAVYIDGVYQTAIDDVVVDKLLQKPGLFRLRRIDRSVRETAFLSGLAQLLGVDHHGASLPVAAALFQRFEELSHFAKRTTHLDPWAVKIRGVVMKADDPERLLFDDLPAALGEELIPETVYRALQAAEASYPALLEELRLALAKALGIDALSFGGIAERASQLKGLTNDYNFDAFADRVAAMELGKGDIESTVSVLLHRPARNWSDRDRQEALTEIARYGRRFRELEALAIVRDRRSETEALALVVGLDPKTPPLMRSFELSESEKVAAAGIADRLVASLRSENKSGRLQLAALARAVAMMAADGDDEVGRQ
;
A
#
# COMPACT_ATOMS: atom_id res chain seq x y z
N MET A 1 -9.09 -71.20 -8.29
CA MET A 1 -9.03 -69.95 -9.09
C MET A 1 -8.97 -68.69 -8.22
N THR A 2 -9.67 -68.64 -7.08
CA THR A 2 -9.67 -67.49 -6.15
C THR A 2 -8.31 -67.15 -5.53
N VAL A 3 -7.50 -68.15 -5.14
CA VAL A 3 -6.16 -67.92 -4.56
C VAL A 3 -5.18 -67.32 -5.57
N VAL A 4 -5.22 -67.76 -6.83
CA VAL A 4 -4.37 -67.26 -7.91
C VAL A 4 -4.77 -65.84 -8.31
N ALA A 5 -6.08 -65.55 -8.37
CA ALA A 5 -6.58 -64.21 -8.62
C ALA A 5 -6.22 -63.22 -7.50
N SER A 6 -6.30 -63.64 -6.23
CA SER A 6 -5.86 -62.83 -5.08
C SER A 6 -4.36 -62.56 -5.15
N ALA A 7 -3.53 -63.58 -5.37
CA ALA A 7 -2.07 -63.41 -5.44
C ALA A 7 -1.62 -62.52 -6.60
N LEU A 8 -2.29 -62.61 -7.76
CA LEU A 8 -2.04 -61.71 -8.89
C LEU A 8 -2.49 -60.28 -8.61
N ALA A 9 -3.59 -60.08 -7.88
CA ALA A 9 -4.02 -58.76 -7.44
C ALA A 9 -3.04 -58.15 -6.43
N ASP A 10 -2.60 -58.93 -5.44
CA ASP A 10 -1.61 -58.50 -4.44
C ASP A 10 -0.27 -58.13 -5.10
N ALA A 11 0.14 -58.88 -6.12
CA ALA A 11 1.35 -58.59 -6.90
C ALA A 11 1.20 -57.35 -7.80
N GLY A 12 0.05 -57.22 -8.48
CA GLY A 12 -0.21 -56.10 -9.40
C GLY A 12 -0.53 -54.79 -8.71
N PHE A 13 -1.07 -54.83 -7.48
CA PHE A 13 -1.51 -53.67 -6.71
C PHE A 13 -0.84 -53.61 -5.33
N SER A 14 0.45 -53.88 -5.30
CA SER A 14 1.25 -53.95 -4.06
C SER A 14 1.33 -52.65 -3.25
N LYS A 15 0.94 -51.51 -3.84
CA LYS A 15 0.86 -50.19 -3.19
C LYS A 15 -0.58 -49.69 -3.03
N ALA A 16 -1.59 -50.57 -3.15
CA ALA A 16 -2.97 -50.17 -2.95
C ALA A 16 -3.24 -49.83 -1.48
N PRO A 17 -3.86 -48.67 -1.19
CA PRO A 17 -4.31 -48.36 0.16
C PRO A 17 -5.41 -49.33 0.61
N ILE A 18 -5.41 -49.69 1.89
CA ILE A 18 -6.37 -50.61 2.49
C ILE A 18 -7.70 -49.88 2.75
N ILE A 19 -8.50 -49.71 1.71
CA ILE A 19 -9.79 -49.02 1.77
C ILE A 19 -10.94 -50.01 1.94
N LYS A 20 -11.71 -49.87 3.03
CA LYS A 20 -12.89 -50.69 3.34
C LYS A 20 -14.19 -49.93 3.07
N SER A 21 -14.34 -49.37 1.86
CA SER A 21 -15.51 -48.58 1.46
C SER A 21 -16.19 -49.15 0.21
N GLU A 22 -17.27 -49.92 0.39
CA GLU A 22 -18.03 -50.49 -0.74
C GLU A 22 -18.79 -49.43 -1.57
N LEU A 23 -19.14 -48.32 -0.92
CA LEU A 23 -19.93 -47.24 -1.53
C LEU A 23 -19.10 -46.42 -2.53
N LEU A 24 -17.84 -46.12 -2.18
CA LEU A 24 -16.98 -45.24 -2.97
C LEU A 24 -15.87 -45.95 -3.74
N GLN A 25 -15.53 -47.21 -3.42
CA GLN A 25 -14.52 -47.99 -4.15
C GLN A 25 -15.07 -48.48 -5.51
N ARG A 26 -15.54 -47.55 -6.35
CA ARG A 26 -16.15 -47.77 -7.67
C ARG A 26 -15.75 -46.62 -8.60
N ASP A 27 -15.65 -46.88 -9.90
CA ASP A 27 -15.33 -45.84 -10.89
C ASP A 27 -16.49 -44.85 -11.09
N LYS A 28 -17.73 -45.29 -10.82
CA LYS A 28 -18.95 -44.46 -10.83
C LYS A 28 -19.78 -44.79 -9.57
N PRO A 29 -19.61 -44.03 -8.47
CA PRO A 29 -20.47 -44.15 -7.30
C PRO A 29 -21.94 -43.82 -7.62
N SER A 30 -22.88 -44.25 -6.77
CA SER A 30 -24.29 -43.84 -6.91
C SER A 30 -24.46 -42.34 -6.64
N SER A 31 -25.57 -41.76 -7.11
CA SER A 31 -25.92 -40.38 -6.79
C SER A 31 -25.99 -40.12 -5.27
N SER A 32 -26.52 -41.08 -4.50
CA SER A 32 -26.55 -41.01 -3.03
C SER A 32 -25.16 -41.05 -2.40
N SER A 33 -24.24 -41.87 -2.92
CA SER A 33 -22.85 -41.91 -2.45
C SER A 33 -22.09 -40.64 -2.82
N MET A 34 -22.34 -40.05 -3.99
CA MET A 34 -21.75 -38.77 -4.39
C MET A 34 -22.29 -37.60 -3.54
N ALA A 35 -23.57 -37.62 -3.18
CA ALA A 35 -24.14 -36.65 -2.26
C ALA A 35 -23.48 -36.75 -0.87
N ALA A 36 -23.38 -37.95 -0.31
CA ALA A 36 -22.69 -38.17 0.96
C ALA A 36 -21.19 -37.79 0.89
N LEU A 37 -20.51 -38.03 -0.24
CA LEU A 37 -19.13 -37.61 -0.46
C LEU A 37 -18.98 -36.08 -0.41
N ARG A 38 -19.92 -35.37 -1.04
CA ARG A 38 -19.97 -33.92 -1.05
C ARG A 38 -20.19 -33.36 0.36
N GLU A 39 -21.16 -33.88 1.09
CA GLU A 39 -21.42 -33.48 2.50
C GLU A 39 -20.20 -33.77 3.39
N LEU A 40 -19.55 -34.93 3.21
CA LEU A 40 -18.29 -35.22 3.91
C LEU A 40 -17.23 -34.16 3.60
N ALA A 41 -17.00 -33.85 2.32
CA ALA A 41 -15.97 -32.91 1.91
C ALA A 41 -16.23 -31.49 2.43
N HIS A 42 -17.49 -31.04 2.47
CA HIS A 42 -17.87 -29.77 3.12
C HIS A 42 -17.62 -29.81 4.63
N ALA A 43 -17.94 -30.92 5.31
CA ALA A 43 -17.63 -31.09 6.72
C ALA A 43 -16.12 -31.08 7.00
N MET A 44 -15.31 -31.62 6.08
CA MET A 44 -13.85 -31.62 6.19
C MET A 44 -13.27 -30.20 6.20
N VAL A 45 -13.84 -29.25 5.47
CA VAL A 45 -13.33 -27.86 5.42
C VAL A 45 -13.94 -26.95 6.48
N ASN A 46 -15.20 -27.19 6.88
CA ASN A 46 -15.92 -26.32 7.81
C ASN A 46 -15.79 -26.76 9.28
N SER A 47 -15.57 -28.05 9.53
CA SER A 47 -15.62 -28.65 10.87
C SER A 47 -14.38 -29.46 11.23
N TYR A 48 -13.25 -29.26 10.54
CA TYR A 48 -11.98 -29.97 10.80
C TYR A 48 -11.47 -29.90 12.24
N ALA A 49 -11.87 -28.89 13.01
CA ALA A 49 -11.45 -28.71 14.39
C ALA A 49 -12.23 -29.57 15.40
N HIS A 50 -13.28 -30.27 14.96
CA HIS A 50 -14.22 -31.00 15.82
C HIS A 50 -14.09 -32.51 15.65
N GLU A 51 -14.29 -33.27 16.73
CA GLU A 51 -14.40 -34.72 16.66
C GLU A 51 -15.45 -35.14 15.61
N GLN A 52 -15.09 -36.12 14.77
CA GLN A 52 -15.96 -36.61 13.70
C GLN A 52 -16.51 -35.51 12.78
N LEU A 53 -15.76 -34.41 12.61
CA LEU A 53 -16.17 -33.24 11.83
C LEU A 53 -17.52 -32.65 12.29
N GLY A 54 -17.85 -32.79 13.58
CA GLY A 54 -19.10 -32.29 14.16
C GLY A 54 -20.34 -33.15 13.89
N MET A 55 -20.19 -34.33 13.28
CA MET A 55 -21.31 -35.22 12.98
C MET A 55 -21.78 -36.01 14.22
N THR A 56 -23.09 -36.05 14.49
CA THR A 56 -23.66 -36.72 15.68
C THR A 56 -24.79 -37.72 15.38
N GLN A 57 -25.56 -37.53 14.30
CA GLN A 57 -26.78 -38.32 14.02
C GLN A 57 -26.58 -39.49 13.04
N TYR A 58 -25.37 -40.04 12.95
CA TYR A 58 -25.02 -41.12 12.00
C TYR A 58 -25.51 -40.92 10.55
N PRO A 59 -25.24 -39.76 9.93
CA PRO A 59 -25.58 -39.56 8.53
C PRO A 59 -24.67 -40.39 7.60
N ALA A 60 -24.97 -40.42 6.30
CA ALA A 60 -24.25 -41.26 5.34
C ALA A 60 -22.76 -40.90 5.23
N GLU A 61 -22.45 -39.61 5.28
CA GLU A 61 -21.10 -39.03 5.31
C GLU A 61 -20.28 -39.46 6.52
N LEU A 62 -20.91 -39.76 7.67
CA LEU A 62 -20.20 -40.31 8.84
C LEU A 62 -19.68 -41.73 8.53
N GLY A 63 -20.46 -42.54 7.82
CA GLY A 63 -20.02 -43.86 7.36
C GLY A 63 -18.80 -43.76 6.43
N LEU A 64 -18.77 -42.73 5.57
CA LEU A 64 -17.62 -42.45 4.71
C LEU A 64 -16.41 -41.97 5.52
N TYR A 65 -16.59 -41.07 6.49
CA TYR A 65 -15.54 -40.63 7.42
C TYR A 65 -14.90 -41.81 8.16
N LEU A 66 -15.72 -42.70 8.71
CA LEU A 66 -15.27 -43.87 9.47
C LEU A 66 -14.53 -44.91 8.61
N THR A 67 -14.68 -44.87 7.28
CA THR A 67 -14.04 -45.82 6.37
C THR A 67 -12.85 -45.24 5.59
N LEU A 68 -12.83 -43.92 5.36
CA LEU A 68 -11.83 -43.25 4.51
C LEU A 68 -10.87 -42.30 5.24
N LEU A 69 -11.25 -41.79 6.41
CA LEU A 69 -10.44 -40.79 7.12
C LEU A 69 -9.90 -41.34 8.44
N ARG A 70 -10.81 -41.78 9.32
CA ARG A 70 -10.44 -42.25 10.67
C ARG A 70 -9.47 -43.44 10.67
N PRO A 71 -9.63 -44.50 9.86
CA PRO A 71 -8.74 -45.66 9.91
C PRO A 71 -7.30 -45.35 9.50
N PHE A 72 -7.10 -44.32 8.68
CA PHE A 72 -5.79 -43.90 8.19
C PHE A 72 -5.11 -42.88 9.12
N GLY A 73 -5.79 -42.47 10.20
CA GLY A 73 -5.31 -41.41 11.09
C GLY A 73 -5.32 -40.01 10.46
N LEU A 74 -6.06 -39.81 9.37
CA LEU A 74 -6.03 -38.55 8.61
C LEU A 74 -6.70 -37.39 9.34
N HIS A 75 -7.62 -37.68 10.25
CA HIS A 75 -8.27 -36.69 11.10
C HIS A 75 -8.30 -37.23 12.53
N LYS A 76 -7.60 -36.55 13.45
CA LYS A 76 -7.36 -37.04 14.80
C LYS A 76 -7.20 -35.89 15.79
N GLU A 77 -7.28 -36.24 17.08
CA GLU A 77 -6.98 -35.31 18.16
C GLU A 77 -5.47 -35.01 18.17
N ILE A 78 -5.10 -33.74 17.96
CA ILE A 78 -3.70 -33.27 17.96
C ILE A 78 -3.27 -32.74 19.33
N LYS A 79 -4.22 -32.23 20.12
CA LYS A 79 -4.10 -31.81 21.52
C LYS A 79 -5.43 -32.07 22.21
N ALA A 80 -5.45 -32.14 23.54
CA ALA A 80 -6.68 -32.35 24.31
C ALA A 80 -7.83 -31.44 23.85
N GLY A 81 -8.87 -32.03 23.27
CA GLY A 81 -10.07 -31.35 22.74
C GLY A 81 -9.88 -30.63 21.39
N MET A 82 -8.71 -30.72 20.76
CA MET A 82 -8.42 -30.10 19.46
C MET A 82 -8.17 -31.17 18.40
N PHE A 83 -9.03 -31.23 17.39
CA PHE A 83 -8.88 -32.11 16.25
C PHE A 83 -8.31 -31.37 15.05
N ASP A 84 -7.62 -32.09 14.18
CA ASP A 84 -7.15 -31.55 12.91
C ASP A 84 -6.82 -32.67 11.91
N PHE A 85 -6.61 -32.29 10.66
CA PHE A 85 -6.04 -33.17 9.64
C PHE A 85 -4.54 -33.34 9.84
N SER A 86 -4.06 -34.56 9.63
CA SER A 86 -2.66 -34.92 9.77
C SER A 86 -2.23 -35.94 8.71
N GLU A 87 -0.92 -36.15 8.60
CA GLU A 87 -0.37 -37.22 7.77
C GLU A 87 -0.85 -38.62 8.21
N PRO A 88 -0.85 -39.61 7.29
CA PRO A 88 -1.23 -40.97 7.61
C PRO A 88 -0.39 -41.52 8.77
N ASP A 89 -1.08 -42.07 9.77
CA ASP A 89 -0.43 -42.60 10.97
C ASP A 89 0.35 -43.90 10.70
N ASP A 90 1.00 -44.43 11.75
CA ASP A 90 1.79 -45.67 11.67
C ASP A 90 0.93 -46.95 11.72
N SER A 91 -0.41 -46.83 11.67
CA SER A 91 -1.28 -48.00 11.55
C SER A 91 -1.06 -48.71 10.21
N ARG A 92 -1.52 -49.96 10.09
CA ARG A 92 -1.43 -50.71 8.84
C ARG A 92 -2.16 -50.00 7.71
N GLU A 93 -3.35 -49.49 7.99
CA GLU A 93 -4.15 -48.68 7.07
C GLU A 93 -3.42 -47.37 6.72
N GLY A 94 -2.97 -46.59 7.70
CA GLY A 94 -2.23 -45.34 7.49
C GLY A 94 -0.96 -45.53 6.63
N ALA A 95 -0.11 -46.50 6.98
CA ALA A 95 1.09 -46.82 6.22
C ALA A 95 0.79 -47.23 4.77
N SER A 96 -0.35 -47.87 4.50
CA SER A 96 -0.75 -48.25 3.14
C SER A 96 -1.12 -47.06 2.24
N LEU A 97 -1.43 -45.89 2.82
CA LEU A 97 -1.78 -44.68 2.08
C LEU A 97 -0.59 -43.81 1.70
N ARG A 98 0.53 -43.90 2.45
CA ARG A 98 1.75 -43.12 2.21
C ARG A 98 2.25 -43.17 0.76
N PRO A 99 2.31 -44.34 0.10
CA PRO A 99 2.79 -44.39 -1.28
C PRO A 99 1.91 -43.63 -2.28
N ALA A 100 0.62 -43.44 -1.98
CA ALA A 100 -0.28 -42.64 -2.80
C ALA A 100 -0.06 -41.14 -2.56
N TRP A 101 0.22 -40.72 -1.32
CA TRP A 101 0.57 -39.34 -1.00
C TRP A 101 1.90 -38.92 -1.62
N GLU A 102 2.89 -39.82 -1.66
CA GLU A 102 4.16 -39.60 -2.38
C GLU A 102 3.96 -39.23 -3.86
N VAL A 103 2.90 -39.74 -4.51
CA VAL A 103 2.58 -39.37 -5.90
C VAL A 103 2.21 -37.88 -6.00
N ILE A 104 1.47 -37.36 -5.02
CA ILE A 104 1.16 -35.92 -4.95
C ILE A 104 2.43 -35.13 -4.69
N ASP A 105 3.26 -35.56 -3.73
CA ASP A 105 4.52 -34.87 -3.39
C ASP A 105 5.48 -34.79 -4.59
N LEU A 106 5.45 -35.78 -5.48
CA LEU A 106 6.27 -35.85 -6.70
C LEU A 106 5.57 -35.31 -7.96
N ALA A 107 4.33 -34.84 -7.85
CA ALA A 107 3.55 -34.37 -8.99
C ALA A 107 4.12 -33.08 -9.61
N GLY A 108 4.77 -32.24 -8.80
CA GLY A 108 5.27 -30.93 -9.23
C GLY A 108 4.12 -30.05 -9.76
N GLU A 109 4.24 -29.56 -10.99
CA GLU A 109 3.20 -28.71 -11.61
C GLU A 109 2.09 -29.47 -12.34
N LYS A 110 2.07 -30.81 -12.24
CA LYS A 110 1.03 -31.62 -12.90
C LYS A 110 -0.37 -31.27 -12.37
N PRO A 111 -1.40 -31.28 -13.22
CA PRO A 111 -2.77 -31.14 -12.77
C PRO A 111 -3.20 -32.37 -11.97
N LEU A 112 -4.12 -32.18 -11.02
CA LEU A 112 -4.53 -33.24 -10.09
C LEU A 112 -5.23 -34.43 -10.77
N ASP A 113 -5.85 -34.23 -11.94
CA ASP A 113 -6.41 -35.33 -12.72
C ASP A 113 -5.33 -36.27 -13.32
N ALA A 114 -4.12 -35.77 -13.56
CA ALA A 114 -2.98 -36.61 -13.94
C ALA A 114 -2.52 -37.48 -12.75
N VAL A 115 -2.55 -36.93 -11.53
CA VAL A 115 -2.31 -37.71 -10.30
C VAL A 115 -3.39 -38.78 -10.13
N TYR A 116 -4.66 -38.45 -10.38
CA TYR A 116 -5.76 -39.41 -10.34
C TYR A 116 -5.59 -40.54 -11.36
N ALA A 117 -5.12 -40.20 -12.57
CA ALA A 117 -4.82 -41.20 -13.60
C ALA A 117 -3.67 -42.14 -13.19
N GLU A 118 -2.69 -41.64 -12.43
CA GLU A 118 -1.59 -42.45 -11.87
C GLU A 118 -2.09 -43.35 -10.73
N TRP A 119 -2.88 -42.80 -9.80
CA TRP A 119 -3.55 -43.55 -8.74
C TRP A 119 -4.48 -44.66 -9.26
N ALA A 120 -5.12 -44.48 -10.41
CA ALA A 120 -6.00 -45.49 -11.01
C ALA A 120 -5.24 -46.74 -11.51
N ARG A 121 -3.94 -46.62 -11.79
CA ARG A 121 -3.12 -47.68 -12.40
C ARG A 121 -2.39 -48.51 -11.34
N PRO A 122 -1.96 -49.74 -11.67
CA PRO A 122 -0.92 -50.44 -10.91
C PRO A 122 0.28 -49.54 -10.62
N PRO A 123 0.88 -49.58 -9.42
CA PRO A 123 0.59 -50.50 -8.31
C PRO A 123 -0.48 -50.03 -7.30
N TYR A 124 -1.24 -48.97 -7.59
CA TYR A 124 -2.16 -48.33 -6.64
C TYR A 124 -3.63 -48.79 -6.80
N GLY A 125 -4.17 -48.74 -8.03
CA GLY A 125 -5.53 -49.21 -8.32
C GLY A 125 -6.66 -48.49 -7.56
N ILE A 126 -6.44 -47.25 -7.14
CA ILE A 126 -7.42 -46.45 -6.39
C ILE A 126 -8.61 -46.12 -7.32
N LYS A 127 -9.81 -46.18 -6.78
CA LYS A 127 -11.04 -45.91 -7.54
C LYS A 127 -11.43 -44.44 -7.51
N ALA A 128 -11.97 -43.96 -8.63
CA ALA A 128 -12.28 -42.54 -8.84
C ALA A 128 -13.17 -41.94 -7.74
N GLY A 129 -14.12 -42.71 -7.19
CA GLY A 129 -15.00 -42.24 -6.12
C GLY A 129 -14.30 -41.88 -4.80
N VAL A 130 -13.09 -42.39 -4.55
CA VAL A 130 -12.34 -42.15 -3.30
C VAL A 130 -11.30 -41.03 -3.44
N MET A 131 -10.79 -40.81 -4.66
CA MET A 131 -9.67 -39.90 -4.92
C MET A 131 -9.90 -38.45 -4.41
N PRO A 132 -11.09 -37.84 -4.56
CA PRO A 132 -11.30 -36.46 -4.09
C PRO A 132 -11.13 -36.28 -2.59
N VAL A 133 -11.63 -37.22 -1.78
CA VAL A 133 -11.48 -37.14 -0.31
C VAL A 133 -10.05 -37.35 0.12
N LEU A 134 -9.30 -38.26 -0.52
CA LEU A 134 -7.89 -38.46 -0.20
C LEU A 134 -7.04 -37.24 -0.58
N ALA A 135 -7.32 -36.63 -1.72
CA ALA A 135 -6.66 -35.40 -2.14
C ALA A 135 -7.00 -34.23 -1.21
N LEU A 136 -8.26 -34.08 -0.81
CA LEU A 136 -8.68 -33.04 0.14
C LEU A 136 -8.02 -33.23 1.51
N ALA A 137 -7.97 -34.47 2.01
CA ALA A 137 -7.29 -34.78 3.27
C ALA A 137 -5.79 -34.44 3.20
N TYR A 138 -5.13 -34.73 2.06
CA TYR A 138 -3.74 -34.32 1.83
C TYR A 138 -3.60 -32.79 1.88
N MET A 139 -4.46 -32.05 1.15
CA MET A 139 -4.41 -30.58 1.13
C MET A 139 -4.60 -29.98 2.52
N LEU A 140 -5.54 -30.51 3.32
CA LEU A 140 -5.80 -30.04 4.68
C LEU A 140 -4.68 -30.39 5.66
N ALA A 141 -4.11 -31.59 5.56
CA ALA A 141 -3.00 -32.04 6.41
C ALA A 141 -1.69 -31.30 6.09
N LYS A 142 -1.49 -30.88 4.84
CA LYS A 142 -0.28 -30.22 4.35
C LYS A 142 -0.47 -28.72 4.08
N ARG A 143 -1.55 -28.09 4.52
CA ARG A 143 -1.92 -26.70 4.19
C ARG A 143 -0.87 -25.63 4.54
N GLU A 144 0.05 -25.93 5.45
CA GLU A 144 1.18 -25.04 5.80
C GLU A 144 2.40 -25.21 4.88
N SER A 145 2.48 -26.33 4.15
CA SER A 145 3.62 -26.74 3.33
C SER A 145 3.27 -26.98 1.86
N VAL A 146 2.00 -26.82 1.49
CA VAL A 146 1.50 -27.01 0.12
C VAL A 146 0.57 -25.85 -0.24
N ALA A 147 0.91 -25.15 -1.31
CA ALA A 147 0.08 -24.14 -1.94
C ALA A 147 -0.91 -24.79 -2.93
N VAL A 148 -2.17 -24.38 -2.85
CA VAL A 148 -3.25 -24.88 -3.73
C VAL A 148 -3.56 -23.83 -4.80
N TYR A 149 -3.48 -24.22 -6.06
CA TYR A 149 -3.84 -23.38 -7.20
C TYR A 149 -5.03 -23.96 -7.94
N ILE A 150 -5.99 -23.10 -8.29
CA ILE A 150 -7.12 -23.46 -9.14
C ILE A 150 -7.11 -22.54 -10.35
N ASP A 151 -6.95 -23.13 -11.53
CA ASP A 151 -6.87 -22.37 -12.81
C ASP A 151 -5.78 -21.29 -12.78
N GLY A 152 -4.65 -21.60 -12.14
CA GLY A 152 -3.52 -20.70 -11.97
C GLY A 152 -3.66 -19.68 -10.83
N VAL A 153 -4.82 -19.63 -10.15
CA VAL A 153 -5.06 -18.69 -9.04
C VAL A 153 -4.75 -19.35 -7.70
N TYR A 154 -3.91 -18.71 -6.90
CA TYR A 154 -3.60 -19.13 -5.53
C TYR A 154 -4.86 -19.11 -4.65
N GLN A 155 -5.12 -20.18 -3.91
CA GLN A 155 -6.24 -20.26 -2.98
C GLN A 155 -5.77 -19.92 -1.56
N THR A 156 -6.33 -18.86 -0.98
CA THR A 156 -5.99 -18.41 0.38
C THR A 156 -6.57 -19.30 1.47
N ALA A 157 -7.61 -20.06 1.15
CA ALA A 157 -8.24 -21.02 2.03
C ALA A 157 -8.79 -22.20 1.21
N ILE A 158 -8.94 -23.35 1.86
CA ILE A 158 -9.59 -24.54 1.30
C ILE A 158 -11.02 -24.54 1.85
N ASP A 159 -11.98 -24.00 1.09
CA ASP A 159 -13.37 -23.81 1.50
C ASP A 159 -14.36 -24.63 0.65
N ASP A 160 -15.67 -24.39 0.82
CA ASP A 160 -16.73 -25.07 0.07
C ASP A 160 -16.61 -24.89 -1.45
N VAL A 161 -16.12 -23.73 -1.91
CA VAL A 161 -15.93 -23.46 -3.33
C VAL A 161 -14.77 -24.30 -3.87
N VAL A 162 -13.69 -24.42 -3.10
CA VAL A 162 -12.57 -25.30 -3.41
C VAL A 162 -13.04 -26.77 -3.46
N VAL A 163 -13.84 -27.21 -2.48
CA VAL A 163 -14.43 -28.56 -2.46
C VAL A 163 -15.27 -28.82 -3.72
N ASP A 164 -16.15 -27.89 -4.07
CA ASP A 164 -17.04 -28.04 -5.22
C ASP A 164 -16.28 -28.15 -6.54
N LYS A 165 -15.25 -27.31 -6.70
CA LYS A 165 -14.37 -27.37 -7.87
C LYS A 165 -13.57 -28.66 -7.88
N LEU A 166 -13.10 -29.14 -6.74
CA LEU A 166 -12.32 -30.39 -6.63
C LEU A 166 -13.15 -31.59 -7.10
N LEU A 167 -14.41 -31.67 -6.67
CA LEU A 167 -15.33 -32.75 -7.03
C LEU A 167 -15.72 -32.73 -8.51
N GLN A 168 -15.79 -31.54 -9.13
CA GLN A 168 -16.26 -31.38 -10.51
C GLN A 168 -15.13 -31.35 -11.54
N LYS A 169 -14.02 -30.68 -11.24
CA LYS A 169 -12.95 -30.33 -12.17
C LYS A 169 -11.56 -30.44 -11.51
N PRO A 170 -11.13 -31.64 -11.10
CA PRO A 170 -9.81 -31.83 -10.48
C PRO A 170 -8.66 -31.42 -11.41
N GLY A 171 -8.83 -31.48 -12.74
CA GLY A 171 -7.79 -31.03 -13.69
C GLY A 171 -7.44 -29.53 -13.63
N LEU A 172 -8.24 -28.71 -12.95
CA LEU A 172 -7.91 -27.30 -12.70
C LEU A 172 -6.94 -27.11 -11.52
N PHE A 173 -6.76 -28.14 -10.69
CA PHE A 173 -5.98 -28.06 -9.46
C PHE A 173 -4.50 -28.35 -9.74
N ARG A 174 -3.63 -27.54 -9.16
CA ARG A 174 -2.20 -27.83 -9.02
C ARG A 174 -1.80 -27.65 -7.56
N LEU A 175 -1.05 -28.61 -7.03
CA LEU A 175 -0.58 -28.62 -5.65
C LEU A 175 0.93 -28.43 -5.68
N ARG A 176 1.41 -27.29 -5.18
CA ARG A 176 2.84 -26.94 -5.19
C ARG A 176 3.38 -27.06 -3.77
N ARG A 177 4.38 -27.92 -3.58
CA ARG A 177 5.11 -27.97 -2.31
C ARG A 177 5.88 -26.67 -2.11
N ILE A 178 5.79 -26.15 -0.89
CA ILE A 178 6.50 -24.97 -0.45
C ILE A 178 7.83 -25.43 0.15
N ASP A 179 8.85 -25.55 -0.72
CA ASP A 179 10.21 -25.84 -0.29
C ASP A 179 11.02 -24.55 -0.22
N ARG A 180 11.09 -23.98 0.98
CA ARG A 180 11.90 -22.77 1.22
C ARG A 180 13.31 -23.14 1.67
N SER A 181 14.30 -22.51 1.05
CA SER A 181 15.67 -22.51 1.52
C SER A 181 15.78 -21.80 2.89
N VAL A 182 16.89 -22.03 3.59
CA VAL A 182 17.19 -21.35 4.86
C VAL A 182 17.18 -19.82 4.67
N ARG A 183 17.65 -19.32 3.52
CA ARG A 183 17.65 -17.90 3.18
C ARG A 183 16.24 -17.34 3.02
N GLU A 184 15.36 -18.05 2.32
CA GLU A 184 13.97 -17.64 2.11
C GLU A 184 13.17 -17.65 3.42
N THR A 185 13.37 -18.66 4.26
CA THR A 185 12.78 -18.71 5.60
C THR A 185 13.26 -17.55 6.47
N ALA A 186 14.56 -17.25 6.46
CA ALA A 186 15.11 -16.10 7.20
C ALA A 186 14.56 -14.77 6.67
N PHE A 187 14.43 -14.61 5.35
CA PHE A 187 13.83 -13.44 4.73
C PHE A 187 12.37 -13.26 5.16
N LEU A 188 11.57 -14.32 5.08
CA LEU A 188 10.16 -14.31 5.48
C LEU A 188 9.99 -13.91 6.95
N SER A 189 10.73 -14.55 7.86
CA SER A 189 10.65 -14.27 9.29
C SER A 189 11.17 -12.88 9.65
N GLY A 190 12.25 -12.41 9.01
CA GLY A 190 12.73 -11.05 9.22
C GLY A 190 11.71 -10.00 8.77
N LEU A 191 11.04 -10.23 7.64
CA LEU A 191 10.00 -9.32 7.15
C LEU A 191 8.75 -9.35 8.04
N ALA A 192 8.34 -10.55 8.50
CA ALA A 192 7.24 -10.72 9.45
C ALA A 192 7.51 -9.95 10.76
N GLN A 193 8.73 -10.01 11.28
CA GLN A 193 9.14 -9.27 12.47
C GLN A 193 9.04 -7.76 12.28
N LEU A 194 9.51 -7.22 11.15
CA LEU A 194 9.44 -5.78 10.84
C LEU A 194 7.98 -5.31 10.66
N LEU A 195 7.11 -6.16 10.13
CA LEU A 195 5.68 -5.90 9.96
C LEU A 195 4.86 -6.13 11.24
N GLY A 196 5.43 -6.80 12.25
CA GLY A 196 4.73 -7.12 13.51
C GLY A 196 3.66 -8.21 13.35
N VAL A 197 3.88 -9.18 12.46
CA VAL A 197 2.91 -10.22 12.11
C VAL A 197 3.39 -11.58 12.58
N ASP A 198 2.52 -12.32 13.28
CA ASP A 198 2.72 -13.75 13.48
C ASP A 198 2.31 -14.49 12.21
N HIS A 199 3.22 -15.32 11.70
CA HIS A 199 3.06 -15.96 10.41
C HIS A 199 3.04 -17.49 10.49
N HIS A 200 3.45 -18.10 11.61
CA HIS A 200 3.54 -19.55 11.78
C HIS A 200 4.22 -20.29 10.59
N GLY A 201 5.18 -19.66 9.91
CA GLY A 201 5.82 -20.24 8.72
C GLY A 201 5.05 -20.06 7.41
N ALA A 202 3.89 -19.41 7.36
CA ALA A 202 3.13 -19.14 6.14
C ALA A 202 3.50 -17.79 5.50
N SER A 203 3.38 -17.71 4.18
CA SER A 203 3.66 -16.48 3.40
C SER A 203 2.48 -15.52 3.37
N LEU A 204 1.26 -16.05 3.33
CA LEU A 204 0.05 -15.26 3.18
C LEU A 204 -0.09 -14.17 4.26
N PRO A 205 0.11 -14.42 5.57
CA PRO A 205 0.01 -13.36 6.58
C PRO A 205 0.99 -12.20 6.33
N VAL A 206 2.23 -12.53 5.94
CA VAL A 206 3.29 -11.53 5.69
C VAL A 206 3.00 -10.72 4.42
N ALA A 207 2.65 -11.40 3.33
CA ALA A 207 2.29 -10.76 2.07
C ALA A 207 1.02 -9.90 2.20
N ALA A 208 0.00 -10.38 2.92
CA ALA A 208 -1.24 -9.66 3.16
C ALA A 208 -0.99 -8.37 3.97
N ALA A 209 -0.20 -8.45 5.03
CA ALA A 209 0.16 -7.27 5.82
C ALA A 209 0.97 -6.25 5.00
N LEU A 210 1.89 -6.72 4.16
CA LEU A 210 2.64 -5.86 3.26
C LEU A 210 1.70 -5.18 2.25
N PHE A 211 0.84 -5.96 1.58
CA PHE A 211 -0.10 -5.46 0.58
C PHE A 211 -1.07 -4.45 1.19
N GLN A 212 -1.66 -4.75 2.36
CA GLN A 212 -2.61 -3.87 3.04
C GLN A 212 -2.00 -2.49 3.31
N ARG A 213 -0.76 -2.42 3.80
CA ARG A 213 -0.10 -1.13 4.05
C ARG A 213 0.18 -0.34 2.76
N PHE A 214 0.48 -1.01 1.65
CA PHE A 214 0.58 -0.36 0.34
C PHE A 214 -0.80 0.06 -0.23
N GLU A 215 -1.86 -0.68 0.11
CA GLU A 215 -3.24 -0.38 -0.26
C GLU A 215 -3.77 0.85 0.50
N GLU A 216 -3.40 1.03 1.75
CA GLU A 216 -3.78 2.19 2.58
C GLU A 216 -3.11 3.51 2.14
N LEU A 217 -2.10 3.46 1.27
CA LEU A 217 -1.43 4.65 0.75
C LEU A 217 -2.38 5.60 0.00
N SER A 218 -2.12 6.91 0.13
CA SER A 218 -2.80 7.92 -0.67
C SER A 218 -2.56 7.73 -2.17
N HIS A 219 -3.48 8.22 -3.01
CA HIS A 219 -3.31 8.17 -4.46
C HIS A 219 -2.00 8.78 -4.96
N PHE A 220 -1.52 9.84 -4.30
CA PHE A 220 -0.22 10.43 -4.58
C PHE A 220 0.92 9.46 -4.22
N ALA A 221 0.92 8.91 -3.00
CA ALA A 221 1.95 7.98 -2.53
C ALA A 221 2.03 6.69 -3.37
N LYS A 222 0.90 6.22 -3.91
CA LYS A 222 0.83 5.09 -4.85
C LYS A 222 1.49 5.37 -6.20
N ARG A 223 1.62 6.65 -6.60
CA ARG A 223 2.01 7.05 -7.96
C ARG A 223 3.30 7.84 -8.05
N THR A 224 3.72 8.49 -6.97
CA THR A 224 4.91 9.36 -6.97
C THR A 224 6.17 8.59 -7.38
N THR A 225 7.03 9.27 -8.12
CA THR A 225 8.35 8.78 -8.51
C THR A 225 9.48 9.42 -7.70
N HIS A 226 9.14 10.35 -6.78
CA HIS A 226 10.07 10.99 -5.86
C HIS A 226 10.35 10.10 -4.64
N LEU A 227 10.71 8.85 -4.91
CA LEU A 227 11.12 7.86 -3.93
C LEU A 227 12.46 7.27 -4.36
N ASP A 228 13.11 6.56 -3.43
CA ASP A 228 14.24 5.72 -3.79
C ASP A 228 13.86 4.75 -4.94
N PRO A 229 14.76 4.50 -5.92
CA PRO A 229 14.46 3.60 -7.04
C PRO A 229 13.98 2.22 -6.61
N TRP A 230 14.52 1.68 -5.52
CA TRP A 230 14.07 0.40 -4.96
C TRP A 230 12.66 0.51 -4.40
N ALA A 231 12.32 1.62 -3.74
CA ALA A 231 10.97 1.84 -3.22
C ALA A 231 9.92 1.92 -4.34
N VAL A 232 10.23 2.60 -5.45
CA VAL A 232 9.35 2.63 -6.63
C VAL A 232 9.15 1.22 -7.18
N LYS A 233 10.22 0.43 -7.27
CA LYS A 233 10.19 -0.94 -7.82
C LYS A 233 9.40 -1.89 -6.90
N ILE A 234 9.70 -1.91 -5.61
CA ILE A 234 9.02 -2.73 -4.59
C ILE A 234 7.52 -2.40 -4.57
N ARG A 235 7.15 -1.13 -4.47
CA ARG A 235 5.74 -0.71 -4.51
C ARG A 235 5.05 -1.24 -5.77
N GLY A 236 5.69 -1.11 -6.92
CA GLY A 236 5.14 -1.58 -8.19
C GLY A 236 4.95 -3.09 -8.28
N VAL A 237 5.84 -3.87 -7.66
CA VAL A 237 5.74 -5.34 -7.57
C VAL A 237 4.60 -5.73 -6.63
N VAL A 238 4.61 -5.19 -5.40
CA VAL A 238 3.61 -5.54 -4.37
C VAL A 238 2.20 -5.18 -4.82
N MET A 239 1.98 -4.00 -5.40
CA MET A 239 0.65 -3.55 -5.82
C MET A 239 0.05 -4.32 -7.00
N LYS A 240 0.84 -5.14 -7.71
CA LYS A 240 0.39 -5.95 -8.85
C LYS A 240 0.28 -7.45 -8.50
N ALA A 241 0.70 -7.84 -7.31
CA ALA A 241 0.77 -9.22 -6.92
C ALA A 241 -0.61 -9.81 -6.62
N ASP A 242 -0.81 -11.05 -7.03
CA ASP A 242 -2.02 -11.84 -6.82
C ASP A 242 -1.74 -13.18 -6.11
N ASP A 243 -0.46 -13.53 -5.93
CA ASP A 243 0.01 -14.73 -5.24
C ASP A 243 1.06 -14.35 -4.17
N PRO A 244 0.80 -14.65 -2.88
CA PRO A 244 1.72 -14.42 -1.77
C PRO A 244 3.08 -15.12 -1.88
N GLU A 245 3.10 -16.39 -2.29
CA GLU A 245 4.34 -17.17 -2.41
C GLU A 245 5.18 -16.60 -3.56
N ARG A 246 4.53 -16.38 -4.71
CA ARG A 246 5.18 -15.79 -5.88
C ARG A 246 5.70 -14.39 -5.59
N LEU A 247 4.93 -13.54 -4.90
CA LEU A 247 5.38 -12.20 -4.51
C LEU A 247 6.70 -12.25 -3.75
N LEU A 248 6.77 -13.08 -2.72
CA LEU A 248 7.89 -13.09 -1.78
C LEU A 248 9.12 -13.82 -2.32
N PHE A 249 8.93 -14.86 -3.15
CA PHE A 249 10.01 -15.76 -3.55
C PHE A 249 10.30 -15.83 -5.05
N ASP A 250 9.47 -15.20 -5.89
CA ASP A 250 9.73 -15.09 -7.33
C ASP A 250 9.85 -13.61 -7.75
N ASP A 251 8.80 -12.81 -7.53
CA ASP A 251 8.69 -11.45 -8.08
C ASP A 251 9.61 -10.44 -7.35
N LEU A 252 9.69 -10.46 -6.01
CA LEU A 252 10.63 -9.62 -5.25
C LEU A 252 12.10 -10.01 -5.51
N PRO A 253 12.51 -11.28 -5.47
CA PRO A 253 13.86 -11.68 -5.87
C PRO A 253 14.22 -11.29 -7.29
N ALA A 254 13.33 -11.47 -8.27
CA ALA A 254 13.56 -11.05 -9.65
C ALA A 254 13.72 -9.52 -9.76
N ALA A 255 13.02 -8.76 -8.91
CA ALA A 255 13.12 -7.32 -8.89
C ALA A 255 14.37 -6.80 -8.15
N LEU A 256 14.82 -7.41 -7.06
CA LEU A 256 15.88 -6.86 -6.21
C LEU A 256 17.23 -7.58 -6.31
N GLY A 257 17.25 -8.85 -6.72
CA GLY A 257 18.47 -9.64 -6.81
C GLY A 257 19.19 -9.73 -5.46
N GLU A 258 20.46 -9.35 -5.43
CA GLU A 258 21.30 -9.41 -4.23
C GLU A 258 20.89 -8.41 -3.13
N GLU A 259 20.22 -7.33 -3.50
CA GLU A 259 19.74 -6.29 -2.56
C GLU A 259 18.48 -6.70 -1.79
N LEU A 260 17.96 -7.92 -2.04
CA LEU A 260 16.79 -8.43 -1.34
C LEU A 260 17.17 -8.83 0.10
N ILE A 261 16.86 -7.92 1.02
CA ILE A 261 16.81 -8.15 2.46
C ILE A 261 15.51 -7.57 3.04
N PRO A 262 15.02 -8.08 4.18
CA PRO A 262 13.76 -7.61 4.78
C PRO A 262 13.73 -6.10 5.02
N GLU A 263 14.85 -5.53 5.45
CA GLU A 263 14.98 -4.10 5.76
C GLU A 263 14.82 -3.23 4.51
N THR A 264 15.26 -3.70 3.33
CA THR A 264 15.08 -2.96 2.07
C THR A 264 13.60 -2.85 1.71
N VAL A 265 12.85 -3.96 1.86
CA VAL A 265 11.40 -4.00 1.61
C VAL A 265 10.66 -3.12 2.61
N TYR A 266 11.03 -3.20 3.89
CA TYR A 266 10.39 -2.41 4.93
C TYR A 266 10.69 -0.90 4.82
N ARG A 267 11.94 -0.51 4.51
CA ARG A 267 12.30 0.90 4.26
C ARG A 267 11.56 1.46 3.06
N ALA A 268 11.39 0.68 2.00
CA ALA A 268 10.59 1.08 0.85
C ALA A 268 9.13 1.37 1.22
N LEU A 269 8.53 0.52 2.06
CA LEU A 269 7.20 0.74 2.60
C LEU A 269 7.13 2.04 3.41
N GLN A 270 8.05 2.23 4.37
CA GLN A 270 8.10 3.44 5.19
C GLN A 270 8.29 4.71 4.35
N ALA A 271 9.14 4.65 3.32
CA ALA A 271 9.35 5.78 2.41
C ALA A 271 8.07 6.12 1.62
N ALA A 272 7.33 5.10 1.17
CA ALA A 272 6.06 5.30 0.48
C ALA A 272 5.00 5.91 1.42
N GLU A 273 4.89 5.42 2.66
CA GLU A 273 3.98 5.97 3.69
C GLU A 273 4.31 7.42 4.06
N ALA A 274 5.59 7.75 4.19
CA ALA A 274 6.05 9.08 4.55
C ALA A 274 5.93 10.10 3.39
N SER A 275 5.76 9.64 2.14
CA SER A 275 5.83 10.50 0.95
C SER A 275 4.75 11.57 0.88
N TYR A 276 3.52 11.23 1.29
CA TYR A 276 2.41 12.18 1.26
C TYR A 276 2.45 13.18 2.43
N PRO A 277 2.69 12.77 3.69
CA PRO A 277 3.00 13.71 4.76
C PRO A 277 4.16 14.65 4.43
N ALA A 278 5.24 14.13 3.82
CA ALA A 278 6.38 14.94 3.39
C ALA A 278 6.01 15.98 2.33
N LEU A 279 5.15 15.61 1.36
CA LEU A 279 4.58 16.57 0.40
C LEU A 279 3.81 17.69 1.10
N LEU A 280 2.93 17.35 2.05
CA LEU A 280 2.14 18.37 2.75
C LEU A 280 3.03 19.32 3.56
N GLU A 281 4.07 18.79 4.21
CA GLU A 281 5.02 19.62 4.93
C GLU A 281 5.85 20.51 4.00
N GLU A 282 6.27 20.00 2.84
CA GLU A 282 6.94 20.82 1.82
C GLU A 282 6.06 21.99 1.36
N LEU A 283 4.79 21.71 1.03
CA LEU A 283 3.83 22.73 0.59
C LEU A 283 3.54 23.74 1.70
N ARG A 284 3.49 23.29 2.97
CA ARG A 284 3.35 24.15 4.15
C ARG A 284 4.50 25.12 4.28
N LEU A 285 5.74 24.63 4.22
CA LEU A 285 6.94 25.46 4.31
C LEU A 285 7.02 26.45 3.13
N ALA A 286 6.67 26.00 1.93
CA ALA A 286 6.63 26.87 0.74
C ALA A 286 5.58 27.98 0.90
N LEU A 287 4.39 27.66 1.41
CA LEU A 287 3.31 28.61 1.64
C LEU A 287 3.67 29.65 2.69
N ALA A 288 4.17 29.21 3.85
CA ALA A 288 4.61 30.09 4.92
C ALA A 288 5.72 31.05 4.44
N LYS A 289 6.70 30.54 3.69
CA LYS A 289 7.74 31.36 3.08
C LYS A 289 7.19 32.37 2.07
N ALA A 290 6.23 31.96 1.23
CA ALA A 290 5.66 32.83 0.21
C ALA A 290 4.86 33.99 0.82
N LEU A 291 4.27 33.78 2.00
CA LEU A 291 3.49 34.77 2.77
C LEU A 291 4.35 35.57 3.77
N GLY A 292 5.57 35.11 4.07
CA GLY A 292 6.45 35.73 5.07
C GLY A 292 5.95 35.52 6.51
N ILE A 293 5.49 34.31 6.83
CA ILE A 293 5.00 33.94 8.16
C ILE A 293 5.74 32.72 8.71
N ASP A 294 5.63 32.49 10.00
CA ASP A 294 6.11 31.27 10.64
C ASP A 294 5.29 30.06 10.18
N ALA A 295 6.01 28.99 9.80
CA ALA A 295 5.39 27.81 9.24
C ALA A 295 4.71 26.93 10.28
N LEU A 296 4.90 27.12 11.59
CA LEU A 296 4.24 26.33 12.64
C LEU A 296 2.91 26.96 13.07
N SER A 297 2.92 28.25 13.35
CA SER A 297 1.76 28.98 13.86
C SER A 297 0.87 29.57 12.77
N PHE A 298 1.44 29.90 11.60
CA PHE A 298 0.79 30.77 10.62
C PHE A 298 0.34 32.12 11.24
N GLY A 299 0.97 32.54 12.34
CA GLY A 299 0.52 33.67 13.15
C GLY A 299 0.46 35.00 12.39
N GLY A 300 -0.57 35.79 12.66
CA GLY A 300 -0.81 37.10 12.08
C GLY A 300 -1.40 37.08 10.67
N ILE A 301 -1.60 35.91 10.06
CA ILE A 301 -2.11 35.83 8.68
C ILE A 301 -3.61 36.11 8.58
N ALA A 302 -4.38 35.82 9.63
CA ALA A 302 -5.83 36.06 9.63
C ALA A 302 -6.16 37.56 9.61
N GLU A 303 -5.43 38.36 10.40
CA GLU A 303 -5.58 39.81 10.38
C GLU A 303 -5.19 40.37 9.02
N ARG A 304 -4.02 39.98 8.49
CA ARG A 304 -3.53 40.37 7.16
C ARG A 304 -4.52 40.04 6.05
N ALA A 305 -5.07 38.82 6.04
CA ALA A 305 -6.06 38.38 5.05
C ALA A 305 -7.37 39.18 5.16
N SER A 306 -7.81 39.55 6.37
CA SER A 306 -9.04 40.31 6.58
C SER A 306 -9.00 41.70 5.93
N GLN A 307 -7.82 42.34 5.93
CA GLN A 307 -7.59 43.64 5.28
C GLN A 307 -7.67 43.56 3.75
N LEU A 308 -7.46 42.37 3.19
CA LEU A 308 -7.49 42.17 1.74
C LEU A 308 -8.88 41.91 1.16
N LYS A 309 -9.86 41.64 2.02
CA LYS A 309 -11.18 41.16 1.62
C LYS A 309 -11.91 42.18 0.76
N GLY A 310 -12.28 41.78 -0.46
CA GLY A 310 -13.01 42.65 -1.39
C GLY A 310 -12.17 43.77 -2.03
N LEU A 311 -10.83 43.69 -1.97
CA LEU A 311 -9.95 44.62 -2.69
C LEU A 311 -9.96 44.40 -4.21
N THR A 312 -10.06 43.15 -4.66
CA THR A 312 -9.82 42.78 -6.08
C THR A 312 -11.03 42.21 -6.81
N ASN A 313 -12.13 41.91 -6.09
CA ASN A 313 -13.27 41.13 -6.60
C ASN A 313 -12.87 39.77 -7.23
N ASP A 314 -11.70 39.22 -6.89
CA ASP A 314 -11.25 37.91 -7.34
C ASP A 314 -11.62 36.86 -6.30
N TYR A 315 -12.74 36.16 -6.55
CA TYR A 315 -13.25 35.12 -5.65
C TYR A 315 -12.25 33.99 -5.39
N ASN A 316 -11.35 33.68 -6.33
CA ASN A 316 -10.32 32.66 -6.10
C ASN A 316 -9.24 33.15 -5.14
N PHE A 317 -8.87 34.43 -5.24
CA PHE A 317 -7.95 35.05 -4.29
C PHE A 317 -8.59 35.18 -2.90
N ASP A 318 -9.85 35.63 -2.81
CA ASP A 318 -10.57 35.72 -1.54
C ASP A 318 -10.71 34.33 -0.88
N ALA A 319 -11.04 33.29 -1.66
CA ALA A 319 -11.09 31.92 -1.16
C ALA A 319 -9.72 31.40 -0.68
N PHE A 320 -8.63 31.77 -1.37
CA PHE A 320 -7.27 31.47 -0.91
C PHE A 320 -6.97 32.19 0.41
N ALA A 321 -7.23 33.49 0.50
CA ALA A 321 -6.98 34.29 1.70
C ALA A 321 -7.78 33.77 2.91
N ASP A 322 -9.06 33.45 2.72
CA ASP A 322 -9.91 32.86 3.77
C ASP A 322 -9.37 31.49 4.25
N ARG A 323 -8.85 30.64 3.34
CA ARG A 323 -8.27 29.32 3.70
C ARG A 323 -6.97 29.44 4.48
N VAL A 324 -6.08 30.34 4.06
CA VAL A 324 -4.83 30.60 4.77
C VAL A 324 -5.11 31.21 6.15
N ALA A 325 -6.06 32.15 6.26
CA ALA A 325 -6.50 32.71 7.54
C ALA A 325 -7.03 31.62 8.50
N ALA A 326 -7.77 30.64 7.97
CA ALA A 326 -8.28 29.54 8.76
C ALA A 326 -7.17 28.64 9.33
N MET A 327 -5.96 28.62 8.75
CA MET A 327 -4.84 27.82 9.24
C MET A 327 -4.35 28.29 10.62
N GLU A 328 -4.26 29.61 10.84
CA GLU A 328 -3.91 30.19 12.14
C GLU A 328 -4.94 29.81 13.23
N LEU A 329 -6.22 29.69 12.83
CA LEU A 329 -7.32 29.32 13.72
C LEU A 329 -7.42 27.80 13.98
N GLY A 330 -6.52 26.99 13.44
CA GLY A 330 -6.55 25.53 13.54
C GLY A 330 -7.74 24.88 12.82
N LYS A 331 -8.42 25.62 11.94
CA LYS A 331 -9.60 25.16 11.17
C LYS A 331 -9.28 24.90 9.70
N GLY A 332 -8.13 25.36 9.23
CA GLY A 332 -7.65 25.21 7.87
C GLY A 332 -6.56 24.15 7.75
N ASP A 333 -6.40 23.63 6.54
CA ASP A 333 -5.40 22.62 6.20
C ASP A 333 -4.73 22.94 4.86
N ILE A 334 -3.56 22.34 4.64
CA ILE A 334 -2.76 22.53 3.43
C ILE A 334 -3.45 21.94 2.21
N GLU A 335 -4.13 20.79 2.36
CA GLU A 335 -4.78 20.12 1.24
C GLU A 335 -5.84 21.00 0.61
N SER A 336 -6.71 21.55 1.44
CA SER A 336 -7.75 22.50 1.05
C SER A 336 -7.11 23.73 0.42
N THR A 337 -6.15 24.37 1.07
CA THR A 337 -5.53 25.59 0.55
C THR A 337 -4.94 25.38 -0.85
N VAL A 338 -4.16 24.32 -1.03
CA VAL A 338 -3.53 24.00 -2.32
C VAL A 338 -4.55 23.50 -3.35
N SER A 339 -5.62 22.83 -2.93
CA SER A 339 -6.70 22.40 -3.84
C SER A 339 -7.43 23.58 -4.48
N VAL A 340 -7.54 24.72 -3.78
CA VAL A 340 -8.07 25.95 -4.39
C VAL A 340 -7.11 26.54 -5.41
N LEU A 341 -5.81 26.54 -5.11
CA LEU A 341 -4.78 27.02 -6.04
C LEU A 341 -4.72 26.20 -7.33
N LEU A 342 -4.88 24.88 -7.22
CA LEU A 342 -4.81 23.96 -8.37
C LEU A 342 -6.17 23.73 -9.05
N HIS A 343 -7.28 24.15 -8.42
CA HIS A 343 -8.64 23.79 -8.82
C HIS A 343 -8.86 22.26 -8.96
N ARG A 344 -8.19 21.45 -8.13
CA ARG A 344 -8.25 19.98 -8.15
C ARG A 344 -8.18 19.43 -6.72
N PRO A 345 -8.93 18.37 -6.38
CA PRO A 345 -8.87 17.76 -5.06
C PRO A 345 -7.57 16.97 -4.85
N ALA A 346 -7.13 16.87 -3.60
CA ALA A 346 -5.86 16.22 -3.22
C ALA A 346 -5.69 14.77 -3.69
N ARG A 347 -6.78 14.00 -3.75
CA ARG A 347 -6.79 12.63 -4.28
C ARG A 347 -6.32 12.50 -5.73
N ASN A 348 -6.34 13.59 -6.50
CA ASN A 348 -5.92 13.60 -7.90
C ASN A 348 -4.50 14.12 -8.10
N TRP A 349 -3.77 14.44 -7.03
CA TRP A 349 -2.43 15.01 -7.14
C TRP A 349 -1.40 13.98 -7.60
N SER A 350 -0.47 14.48 -8.39
CA SER A 350 0.69 13.78 -8.93
C SER A 350 1.96 14.61 -8.72
N ASP A 351 3.11 14.08 -9.12
CA ASP A 351 4.38 14.82 -9.10
C ASP A 351 4.33 16.11 -9.94
N ARG A 352 3.50 16.14 -10.99
CA ARG A 352 3.27 17.35 -11.79
C ARG A 352 2.47 18.38 -10.99
N ASP A 353 1.45 17.95 -10.27
CA ASP A 353 0.62 18.83 -9.42
C ASP A 353 1.44 19.40 -8.27
N ARG A 354 2.39 18.64 -7.70
CA ARG A 354 3.37 19.15 -6.73
C ARG A 354 4.14 20.34 -7.31
N GLN A 355 4.69 20.23 -8.52
CA GLN A 355 5.45 21.31 -9.16
C GLN A 355 4.57 22.52 -9.50
N GLU A 356 3.34 22.27 -9.96
CA GLU A 356 2.32 23.29 -10.22
C GLU A 356 1.95 24.02 -8.92
N ALA A 357 1.74 23.29 -7.82
CA ALA A 357 1.41 23.84 -6.51
C ALA A 357 2.50 24.77 -5.98
N LEU A 358 3.77 24.37 -6.04
CA LEU A 358 4.89 25.22 -5.63
C LEU A 358 4.95 26.53 -6.42
N THR A 359 4.64 26.47 -7.72
CA THR A 359 4.60 27.65 -8.60
C THR A 359 3.42 28.56 -8.25
N GLU A 360 2.23 27.99 -8.04
CA GLU A 360 1.02 28.73 -7.69
C GLU A 360 1.10 29.33 -6.29
N ILE A 361 1.68 28.61 -5.32
CA ILE A 361 1.97 29.13 -3.97
C ILE A 361 2.86 30.38 -4.07
N ALA A 362 3.94 30.32 -4.86
CA ALA A 362 4.82 31.48 -5.04
C ALA A 362 4.09 32.64 -5.74
N ARG A 363 3.21 32.36 -6.72
CA ARG A 363 2.42 33.36 -7.43
C ARG A 363 1.42 34.05 -6.49
N TYR A 364 0.62 33.28 -5.75
CA TYR A 364 -0.38 33.80 -4.84
C TYR A 364 0.25 34.49 -3.62
N GLY A 365 1.35 33.98 -3.08
CA GLY A 365 2.06 34.63 -1.98
C GLY A 365 2.71 35.97 -2.36
N ARG A 366 3.20 36.11 -3.61
CA ARG A 366 3.61 37.43 -4.14
C ARG A 366 2.41 38.37 -4.26
N ARG A 367 1.35 37.91 -4.92
CA ARG A 367 0.11 38.71 -5.10
C ARG A 367 -0.49 39.15 -3.77
N PHE A 368 -0.47 38.29 -2.75
CA PHE A 368 -0.96 38.61 -1.42
C PHE A 368 -0.23 39.82 -0.84
N ARG A 369 1.11 39.81 -0.87
CA ARG A 369 1.93 40.91 -0.36
C ARG A 369 1.81 42.20 -1.19
N GLU A 370 1.64 42.08 -2.49
CA GLU A 370 1.35 43.23 -3.36
C GLU A 370 0.01 43.88 -3.00
N LEU A 371 -1.01 43.08 -2.71
CA LEU A 371 -2.32 43.57 -2.29
C LEU A 371 -2.30 44.16 -0.88
N GLU A 372 -1.48 43.64 0.04
CA GLU A 372 -1.25 44.28 1.35
C GLU A 372 -0.68 45.68 1.20
N ALA A 373 0.33 45.83 0.35
CA ALA A 373 0.91 47.13 0.06
C ALA A 373 -0.12 48.12 -0.52
N LEU A 374 -1.03 47.63 -1.38
CA LEU A 374 -2.12 48.43 -1.95
C LEU A 374 -3.23 48.74 -0.95
N ALA A 375 -3.55 47.82 -0.04
CA ALA A 375 -4.57 47.99 1.00
C ALA A 375 -4.23 49.18 1.92
N ILE A 376 -2.96 49.27 2.33
CA ILE A 376 -2.43 50.37 3.15
C ILE A 376 -2.63 51.73 2.48
N VAL A 377 -2.49 51.80 1.15
CA VAL A 377 -2.67 53.03 0.37
C VAL A 377 -4.15 53.41 0.23
N ARG A 378 -5.05 52.43 0.06
CA ARG A 378 -6.48 52.67 -0.20
C ARG A 378 -7.26 53.12 1.04
N ASP A 379 -6.90 52.63 2.23
CA ASP A 379 -7.67 52.87 3.47
C ASP A 379 -7.41 54.27 4.07
N ARG A 380 -6.53 55.08 3.47
CA ARG A 380 -6.11 56.38 4.00
C ARG A 380 -6.73 57.55 3.22
N ARG A 381 -7.33 58.49 3.96
CA ARG A 381 -8.09 59.65 3.43
C ARG A 381 -7.18 60.68 2.75
N SER A 382 -7.33 60.79 1.42
CA SER A 382 -7.28 61.95 0.48
C SER A 382 -6.40 63.21 0.66
N GLU A 383 -5.72 63.50 1.78
CA GLU A 383 -4.92 64.74 1.92
C GLU A 383 -3.39 64.54 1.92
N THR A 384 -2.90 63.30 2.00
CA THR A 384 -1.47 62.95 1.93
C THR A 384 -1.19 61.97 0.79
N GLU A 385 0.00 62.03 0.19
CA GLU A 385 0.42 61.04 -0.81
C GLU A 385 1.05 59.86 -0.07
N ALA A 386 0.45 58.68 -0.22
CA ALA A 386 0.94 57.45 0.37
C ALA A 386 1.81 56.70 -0.64
N LEU A 387 3.05 56.40 -0.24
CA LEU A 387 3.98 55.62 -1.05
C LEU A 387 4.18 54.26 -0.40
N ALA A 388 3.93 53.20 -1.18
CA ALA A 388 4.25 51.84 -0.80
C ALA A 388 5.45 51.35 -1.61
N LEU A 389 6.49 50.94 -0.91
CA LEU A 389 7.74 50.52 -1.51
C LEU A 389 7.97 49.03 -1.21
N VAL A 390 8.06 48.23 -2.26
CA VAL A 390 8.39 46.80 -2.19
C VAL A 390 9.76 46.58 -2.83
N VAL A 391 10.76 46.16 -2.06
CA VAL A 391 12.13 45.96 -2.55
C VAL A 391 12.59 44.53 -2.32
N GLY A 392 12.78 43.79 -3.41
CA GLY A 392 13.39 42.45 -3.40
C GLY A 392 14.69 42.45 -4.19
N LEU A 393 15.83 42.25 -3.52
CA LEU A 393 17.15 42.17 -4.17
C LEU A 393 17.69 40.75 -4.31
N ASP A 394 17.37 39.86 -3.36
CA ASP A 394 17.75 38.45 -3.39
C ASP A 394 16.48 37.61 -3.54
N PRO A 395 16.36 36.73 -4.55
CA PRO A 395 15.23 35.83 -4.69
C PRO A 395 15.05 34.85 -3.51
N LYS A 396 16.05 34.70 -2.64
CA LYS A 396 15.99 33.85 -1.44
C LYS A 396 15.47 34.58 -0.21
N THR A 397 15.52 35.90 -0.16
CA THR A 397 15.02 36.69 0.97
C THR A 397 13.61 37.24 0.69
N PRO A 398 12.74 37.30 1.71
CA PRO A 398 11.47 38.01 1.55
C PRO A 398 11.76 39.48 1.19
N PRO A 399 11.10 40.07 0.17
CA PRO A 399 11.16 41.50 -0.10
C PRO A 399 10.77 42.32 1.14
N LEU A 400 11.52 43.41 1.36
CA LEU A 400 11.22 44.42 2.37
C LEU A 400 10.03 45.26 1.89
N MET A 401 9.10 45.53 2.79
CA MET A 401 7.94 46.38 2.54
C MET A 401 7.97 47.54 3.53
N ARG A 402 7.90 48.77 3.01
CA ARG A 402 7.76 49.99 3.83
C ARG A 402 6.66 50.87 3.25
N SER A 403 5.89 51.47 4.16
CA SER A 403 4.88 52.48 3.86
C SER A 403 5.17 53.72 4.66
N PHE A 404 5.12 54.89 4.02
CA PHE A 404 5.33 56.18 4.65
C PHE A 404 4.37 57.22 4.06
N GLU A 405 4.05 58.21 4.88
CA GLU A 405 3.18 59.34 4.52
C GLU A 405 4.04 60.58 4.28
N LEU A 406 3.72 61.34 3.24
CA LEU A 406 4.34 62.62 2.97
C LEU A 406 3.28 63.72 3.03
N SER A 407 3.51 64.72 3.90
CA SER A 407 2.86 66.03 3.84
C SER A 407 3.24 66.77 2.55
N GLU A 408 2.46 67.78 2.15
CA GLU A 408 2.78 68.62 0.97
C GLU A 408 4.21 69.20 1.00
N SER A 409 4.67 69.64 2.18
CA SER A 409 6.05 70.10 2.36
C SER A 409 7.09 69.00 2.16
N GLU A 410 6.81 67.79 2.61
CA GLU A 410 7.72 66.65 2.46
C GLU A 410 7.74 66.14 1.03
N LYS A 411 6.64 66.23 0.27
CA LYS A 411 6.60 65.92 -1.17
C LYS A 411 7.55 66.81 -1.94
N VAL A 412 7.48 68.12 -1.72
CA VAL A 412 8.36 69.09 -2.40
C VAL A 412 9.83 68.83 -2.03
N ALA A 413 10.10 68.54 -0.76
CA ALA A 413 11.45 68.19 -0.30
C ALA A 413 11.96 66.87 -0.93
N ALA A 414 11.12 65.83 -0.96
CA ALA A 414 11.44 64.52 -1.53
C ALA A 414 11.69 64.60 -3.04
N ALA A 415 10.90 65.38 -3.78
CA ALA A 415 11.11 65.63 -5.21
C ALA A 415 12.48 66.30 -5.46
N GLY A 416 12.83 67.31 -4.66
CA GLY A 416 14.13 67.97 -4.75
C GLY A 416 15.31 67.04 -4.42
N ILE A 417 15.13 66.07 -3.50
CA ILE A 417 16.14 65.02 -3.23
C ILE A 417 16.24 64.06 -4.41
N ALA A 418 15.10 63.62 -4.96
CA ALA A 418 15.04 62.71 -6.10
C ALA A 418 15.74 63.30 -7.32
N ASP A 419 15.54 64.59 -7.62
CA ASP A 419 16.21 65.28 -8.73
C ASP A 419 17.74 65.26 -8.58
N ARG A 420 18.26 65.48 -7.37
CA ARG A 420 19.71 65.41 -7.10
C ARG A 420 20.26 64.00 -7.25
N LEU A 421 19.50 62.99 -6.81
CA LEU A 421 19.84 61.57 -6.93
C LEU A 421 19.87 61.13 -8.40
N VAL A 422 18.86 61.50 -9.17
CA VAL A 422 18.78 61.22 -10.61
C VAL A 422 19.89 61.95 -11.37
N ALA A 423 20.18 63.20 -11.04
CA ALA A 423 21.27 63.95 -11.64
C ALA A 423 22.64 63.30 -11.37
N SER A 424 22.88 62.81 -10.15
CA SER A 424 24.11 62.10 -9.77
C SER A 424 24.24 60.75 -10.48
N LEU A 425 23.15 59.99 -10.61
CA LEU A 425 23.18 58.72 -11.34
C LEU A 425 23.41 58.91 -12.85
N ARG A 426 22.87 60.00 -13.43
CA ARG A 426 23.05 60.34 -14.84
C ARG A 426 24.47 60.81 -15.16
N SER A 427 25.16 61.46 -14.22
CA SER A 427 26.54 61.94 -14.44
C SER A 427 27.57 60.81 -14.54
N GLU A 428 27.28 59.62 -13.99
CA GLU A 428 28.18 58.45 -14.07
C GLU A 428 28.21 57.75 -15.45
N ASN A 429 27.37 58.19 -16.40
CA ASN A 429 27.34 57.69 -17.79
C ASN A 429 27.21 56.15 -17.92
N LYS A 430 26.47 55.53 -16.99
CA LYS A 430 26.17 54.09 -16.97
C LYS A 430 24.86 53.78 -17.70
N SER A 431 24.68 52.51 -18.08
CA SER A 431 23.41 52.06 -18.66
C SER A 431 22.25 52.26 -17.69
N GLY A 432 21.05 52.57 -18.20
CA GLY A 432 19.86 52.76 -17.36
C GLY A 432 19.52 51.57 -16.45
N ARG A 433 19.86 50.33 -16.87
CA ARG A 433 19.74 49.13 -16.01
C ARG A 433 20.63 49.19 -14.76
N LEU A 434 21.87 49.68 -14.90
CA LEU A 434 22.81 49.81 -13.78
C LEU A 434 22.38 50.92 -12.82
N GLN A 435 21.87 52.03 -13.34
CA GLN A 435 21.34 53.14 -12.52
C GLN A 435 20.12 52.70 -11.69
N LEU A 436 19.18 51.97 -12.30
CA LEU A 436 18.02 51.42 -11.60
C LEU A 436 18.43 50.36 -10.56
N ALA A 437 19.41 49.51 -10.87
CA ALA A 437 19.92 48.53 -9.92
C ALA A 437 20.65 49.19 -8.74
N ALA A 438 21.40 50.26 -8.98
CA ALA A 438 22.04 51.06 -7.92
C ALA A 438 21.01 51.74 -7.03
N LEU A 439 19.96 52.32 -7.62
CA LEU A 439 18.85 52.92 -6.88
C LEU A 439 18.13 51.86 -6.01
N ALA A 440 17.80 50.70 -6.57
CA ALA A 440 17.18 49.61 -5.82
C ALA A 440 18.05 49.12 -4.65
N ARG A 441 19.39 49.08 -4.84
CA ARG A 441 20.34 48.73 -3.77
C ARG A 441 20.43 49.78 -2.67
N ALA A 442 20.49 51.06 -3.04
CA ALA A 442 20.48 52.16 -2.08
C ALA A 442 19.19 52.19 -1.27
N VAL A 443 18.05 52.01 -1.94
CA VAL A 443 16.74 51.93 -1.29
C VAL A 443 16.66 50.72 -0.35
N ALA A 444 17.18 49.55 -0.75
CA ALA A 444 17.19 48.39 0.14
C ALA A 444 18.09 48.58 1.38
N MET A 445 19.26 49.23 1.23
CA MET A 445 20.13 49.58 2.35
C MET A 445 19.39 50.50 3.33
N MET A 446 18.81 51.59 2.83
CA MET A 446 18.05 52.52 3.69
C MET A 446 16.81 51.88 4.32
N ALA A 447 16.13 50.97 3.61
CA ALA A 447 14.97 50.26 4.14
C ALA A 447 15.33 49.22 5.23
N ALA A 448 16.58 48.74 5.24
CA ALA A 448 17.12 47.83 6.26
C ALA A 448 17.65 48.59 7.49
N ASP A 449 18.27 49.77 7.30
CA ASP A 449 18.82 50.58 8.41
C ASP A 449 17.73 51.24 9.28
N GLY A 450 16.51 51.43 8.74
CA GLY A 450 15.39 52.03 9.48
C GLY A 450 14.77 51.18 10.59
N ASP A 451 15.21 49.94 10.81
CA ASP A 451 14.74 49.09 11.93
C ASP A 451 15.30 49.53 13.30
N ASP A 452 16.39 50.30 13.34
CA ASP A 452 17.05 50.67 14.62
C ASP A 452 16.43 51.89 15.34
N GLU A 453 15.64 52.74 14.66
CA GLU A 453 15.08 53.96 15.28
C GLU A 453 13.72 53.73 15.98
N VAL A 454 12.96 52.69 15.62
CA VAL A 454 11.64 52.42 16.24
C VAL A 454 11.77 51.77 17.63
N GLY A 455 12.97 51.28 18.00
CA GLY A 455 13.25 50.69 19.32
C GLY A 455 13.62 51.67 20.44
N ARG A 456 13.66 52.98 20.17
CA ARG A 456 13.98 54.02 21.16
C ARG A 456 13.06 55.24 21.04
N GLN A 457 11.75 55.05 21.22
CA GLN A 457 10.85 56.10 21.70
C GLN A 457 9.88 55.55 22.72
#